data_AF-A0A6V8PKM7-F1
#
_entry.id   AF-A0A6V8PKM7-F1
#
_cell.length_a   1.000
_cell.length_b   1.000
_cell.length_c   1.000
_cell.angle_alpha   90.00
_cell.angle_beta   90.00
_cell.angle_gamma   90.00
#
_symmetry.space_group_name_H-M   'P 1'
#
loop_
_entity.id
_entity.type
_entity.pdbx_description
1 polymer ?
#
loop_
_entity_poly.entity_id
_entity_poly.type
_entity_poly.pdbx_seq_one_letter_code
_entity_poly.pdbx_strand_id
1 'polypeptide(L)'
;IVSGIHDAYGALFTELGYDTVISNPKRNVSAASLFKDLVLARIANPASKMASRDMLEEDFGISLPLDKIYRMMDKLDHKAIQRLKEITYQNTLNLLGGKISVIFYDVTTLYFESFDSDELKKCGFSKDSKHNQPQVLLALMVTAEGLPL
;
A
#
# COMPACT_ATOMS: atom_id res chain seq x y z
N ILE A 1 21.62 -17.41 -0.20
CA ILE A 1 20.89 -16.13 -0.13
C ILE A 1 19.85 -16.33 0.95
N VAL A 2 19.97 -15.63 2.08
CA VAL A 2 18.96 -15.71 3.14
C VAL A 2 17.79 -14.88 2.65
N SER A 3 16.73 -15.53 2.18
CA SER A 3 15.49 -14.92 1.72
C SER A 3 14.62 -14.41 2.88
N GLY A 4 15.20 -14.03 4.02
CA GLY A 4 14.55 -14.00 5.35
C GLY A 4 13.10 -13.48 5.38
N ILE A 5 12.86 -12.27 4.91
CA ILE A 5 11.49 -11.69 4.88
C ILE A 5 10.59 -12.31 3.80
N HIS A 6 11.17 -12.78 2.69
CA HIS A 6 10.46 -13.48 1.62
C HIS A 6 10.02 -14.88 2.06
N ASP A 7 10.77 -15.56 2.90
CA ASP A 7 10.37 -16.85 3.47
C ASP A 7 9.28 -16.67 4.51
N ALA A 8 9.36 -15.62 5.33
CA ALA A 8 8.38 -15.33 6.37
C ALA A 8 7.04 -14.83 5.81
N TYR A 9 7.08 -13.84 4.91
CA TYR A 9 5.86 -13.15 4.44
C TYR A 9 5.49 -13.49 2.99
N GLY A 10 6.42 -14.02 2.20
CA GLY A 10 6.22 -14.18 0.76
C GLY A 10 5.22 -15.27 0.39
N ALA A 11 5.08 -16.32 1.21
CA ALA A 11 4.04 -17.33 1.05
C ALA A 11 2.66 -16.73 1.36
N LEU A 12 2.54 -16.04 2.50
CA LEU A 12 1.29 -15.37 2.91
C LEU A 12 0.84 -14.32 1.90
N PHE A 13 1.77 -13.54 1.34
CA PHE A 13 1.46 -12.56 0.28
C PHE A 13 0.77 -13.20 -0.93
N THR A 14 1.24 -14.38 -1.35
CA THR A 14 0.66 -15.14 -2.46
C THR A 14 -0.63 -15.86 -2.05
N GLU A 15 -0.69 -16.42 -0.85
CA GLU A 15 -1.90 -17.07 -0.32
C GLU A 15 -3.08 -16.09 -0.20
N LEU A 16 -2.80 -14.86 0.25
CA LEU A 16 -3.78 -13.77 0.29
C LEU A 16 -4.10 -13.19 -1.10
N GLY A 17 -3.46 -13.66 -2.18
CA GLY A 17 -3.73 -13.27 -3.56
C GLY A 17 -3.15 -11.92 -3.99
N TYR A 18 -2.28 -11.30 -3.18
CA TYR A 18 -1.73 -9.98 -3.48
C TYR A 18 -0.76 -9.95 -4.67
N ASP A 19 -0.28 -11.11 -5.12
CA ASP A 19 0.50 -11.26 -6.34
C ASP A 19 -0.28 -10.98 -7.63
N THR A 20 -1.62 -10.92 -7.53
CA THR A 20 -2.52 -10.62 -8.65
C THR A 20 -2.92 -9.15 -8.75
N VAL A 21 -2.49 -8.30 -7.81
CA VAL A 21 -2.83 -6.86 -7.76
C VAL A 21 -2.38 -6.15 -9.04
N ILE A 22 -1.13 -6.36 -9.45
CA ILE A 22 -0.61 -5.86 -10.72
C ILE A 22 -1.24 -6.67 -11.86
N SER A 23 -1.93 -5.98 -12.77
CA SER A 23 -2.61 -6.64 -13.89
C SER A 23 -1.63 -7.42 -14.78
N ASN A 24 -2.03 -8.60 -15.23
CA ASN A 24 -1.23 -9.48 -16.08
C ASN A 24 0.22 -9.65 -15.55
N PRO A 25 0.44 -10.21 -14.34
CA PRO A 25 1.75 -10.24 -13.70
C PRO A 25 2.80 -10.96 -14.56
N LYS A 26 2.40 -11.97 -15.34
CA LYS A 26 3.28 -12.65 -16.32
C LYS A 26 3.81 -11.74 -17.44
N ARG A 27 3.08 -10.68 -17.79
CA ARG A 27 3.53 -9.65 -18.75
C ARG A 27 4.22 -8.47 -18.06
N ASN A 28 3.97 -8.28 -16.77
CA ASN A 28 4.53 -7.21 -15.95
C ASN A 28 5.46 -7.76 -14.85
N VAL A 29 6.28 -8.77 -15.18
CA VAL A 29 7.09 -9.53 -14.20
C VAL A 29 7.93 -8.62 -13.31
N SER A 30 8.63 -7.66 -13.92
CA SER A 30 9.44 -6.70 -13.17
C SER A 30 8.61 -5.87 -12.19
N ALA A 31 7.44 -5.38 -12.59
CA ALA A 31 6.60 -4.56 -11.72
C ALA A 31 5.98 -5.40 -10.58
N ALA A 32 5.54 -6.62 -10.89
CA ALA A 32 5.00 -7.55 -9.90
C ALA A 32 6.05 -7.96 -8.86
N SER A 33 7.29 -8.26 -9.28
CA SER A 33 8.40 -8.56 -8.36
C SER A 33 8.72 -7.35 -7.48
N LEU A 34 8.92 -6.17 -8.07
CA LEU A 34 9.22 -4.94 -7.33
C LEU A 34 8.12 -4.58 -6.33
N PHE A 35 6.85 -4.78 -6.71
CA PHE A 35 5.71 -4.58 -5.81
C PHE A 35 5.79 -5.53 -4.62
N LYS A 36 6.00 -6.84 -4.86
CA LYS A 36 6.15 -7.83 -3.79
C LYS A 36 7.31 -7.46 -2.87
N ASP A 37 8.51 -7.27 -3.41
CA ASP A 37 9.72 -6.96 -2.63
C ASP A 37 9.53 -5.72 -1.75
N LEU A 38 8.95 -4.66 -2.32
CA LEU A 38 8.68 -3.42 -1.59
C LEU A 38 7.62 -3.62 -0.50
N VAL A 39 6.56 -4.40 -0.74
CA VAL A 39 5.55 -4.69 0.27
C VAL A 39 6.16 -5.48 1.43
N LEU A 40 6.91 -6.55 1.14
CA LEU A 40 7.52 -7.39 2.18
C LEU A 40 8.51 -6.61 3.04
N ALA A 41 9.36 -5.78 2.41
CA ALA A 41 10.31 -4.92 3.12
C ALA A 41 9.60 -3.94 4.05
N ARG A 42 8.50 -3.33 3.60
CA ARG A 42 7.75 -2.34 4.38
C ARG A 42 6.92 -2.95 5.52
N ILE A 43 6.55 -4.23 5.40
CA ILE A 43 5.95 -5.00 6.51
C ILE A 43 7.02 -5.26 7.57
N ALA A 44 8.23 -5.66 7.16
CA ALA A 44 9.33 -5.93 8.07
C ALA A 44 9.82 -4.65 8.79
N ASN A 45 9.94 -3.54 8.07
CA ASN A 45 10.32 -2.24 8.61
C ASN A 45 9.59 -1.10 7.86
N PRO A 46 8.60 -0.44 8.49
CA PRO A 46 7.87 0.67 7.89
C PRO A 46 8.76 1.90 7.64
N ALA A 47 9.36 1.98 6.45
CA ALA A 47 10.27 3.07 6.07
C ALA A 47 9.83 3.76 4.76
N SER A 48 10.64 4.66 4.20
CA SER A 48 10.40 5.21 2.85
C SER A 48 10.70 4.18 1.75
N LYS A 49 10.31 4.43 0.50
CA LYS A 49 10.61 3.51 -0.63
C LYS A 49 12.12 3.33 -0.85
N MET A 50 12.85 4.43 -0.74
CA MET A 50 14.31 4.45 -0.83
C MET A 50 14.94 3.69 0.33
N ALA A 51 14.53 3.97 1.57
CA ALA A 51 15.04 3.24 2.73
C ALA A 51 14.70 1.74 2.70
N SER A 52 13.52 1.35 2.17
CA SER A 52 13.17 -0.05 1.97
C SER A 52 14.09 -0.73 0.95
N ARG A 53 14.45 0.01 -0.12
CA ARG A 53 15.40 -0.45 -1.14
C ARG A 53 16.82 -0.61 -0.56
N ASP A 54 17.25 0.34 0.27
CA ASP A 54 18.59 0.30 0.89
C ASP A 54 18.69 -0.89 1.86
N MET A 55 17.69 -1.09 2.71
CA MET A 55 17.57 -2.26 3.57
C MET A 55 17.58 -3.58 2.77
N LEU A 56 16.82 -3.67 1.68
CA LEU A 56 16.80 -4.86 0.82
C LEU A 56 18.18 -5.18 0.22
N GLU A 57 18.95 -4.15 -0.14
CA GLU A 57 20.30 -4.33 -0.67
C GLU A 57 21.31 -4.71 0.44
N GLU A 58 21.29 -4.01 1.57
CA GLU A 58 22.22 -4.20 2.68
C GLU A 58 22.02 -5.53 3.40
N ASP A 59 20.77 -5.87 3.75
CA ASP A 59 20.47 -7.02 4.61
C ASP A 59 20.24 -8.31 3.81
N PHE A 60 19.77 -8.20 2.56
CA PHE A 60 19.32 -9.34 1.76
C PHE A 60 20.02 -9.46 0.40
N GLY A 61 20.84 -8.48 0.00
CA GLY A 61 21.53 -8.47 -1.31
C GLY A 61 20.58 -8.28 -2.50
N ILE A 62 19.37 -7.78 -2.28
CA ILE A 62 18.35 -7.55 -3.31
C ILE A 62 18.48 -6.11 -3.81
N SER A 63 19.21 -5.92 -4.91
CA SER A 63 19.40 -4.60 -5.49
C SER A 63 18.23 -4.21 -6.40
N LEU A 64 17.47 -3.19 -5.99
CA LEU A 64 16.35 -2.64 -6.74
C LEU A 64 16.72 -1.23 -7.26
N PRO A 65 16.68 -0.98 -8.58
CA PRO A 65 16.86 0.37 -9.11
C PRO A 65 15.71 1.29 -8.66
N LEU A 66 16.04 2.40 -8.02
CA LEU A 66 15.06 3.30 -7.43
C LEU A 66 14.10 3.90 -8.47
N ASP A 67 14.59 4.19 -9.68
CA ASP A 67 13.77 4.65 -10.80
C ASP A 67 12.72 3.62 -11.22
N LYS A 68 13.07 2.32 -11.18
CA LYS A 68 12.12 1.24 -11.47
C LYS A 68 11.07 1.09 -10.38
N ILE A 69 11.42 1.32 -9.11
CA ILE A 69 10.44 1.35 -8.01
C ILE A 69 9.40 2.45 -8.27
N TYR A 70 9.85 3.65 -8.62
CA TYR A 70 8.93 4.75 -8.91
C TYR A 70 8.06 4.48 -10.15
N ARG A 71 8.63 3.95 -11.24
CA ARG A 71 7.85 3.55 -12.43
C ARG A 71 6.86 2.40 -12.16
N MET A 72 7.18 1.51 -11.21
CA MET A 72 6.25 0.47 -10.78
C MET A 72 5.00 1.06 -10.14
N MET A 73 5.11 2.19 -9.43
CA MET A 73 3.96 2.87 -8.82
C MET A 73 2.89 3.25 -9.87
N ASP A 74 3.28 3.53 -11.11
CA ASP A 74 2.34 3.83 -12.21
C ASP A 74 1.44 2.62 -12.55
N LYS A 75 1.84 1.40 -12.13
CA LYS A 75 1.03 0.18 -12.27
C LYS A 75 0.02 -0.01 -11.14
N LEU A 76 0.09 0.79 -10.07
CA LEU A 76 -0.91 0.87 -9.02
C LEU A 76 -2.00 1.88 -9.40
N ASP A 77 -2.57 1.69 -10.59
CA ASP A 77 -3.67 2.50 -11.12
C ASP A 77 -4.98 2.26 -10.35
N HIS A 78 -6.04 3.00 -10.72
CA HIS A 78 -7.35 2.83 -10.10
C HIS A 78 -7.88 1.39 -10.13
N LYS A 79 -7.58 0.61 -11.18
CA LYS A 79 -8.03 -0.78 -11.30
C LYS A 79 -7.23 -1.71 -10.39
N ALA A 80 -5.92 -1.48 -10.26
CA ALA A 80 -5.08 -2.22 -9.33
C ALA A 80 -5.46 -1.91 -7.87
N ILE A 81 -5.71 -0.64 -7.53
CA ILE A 81 -6.19 -0.23 -6.21
C ILE A 81 -7.55 -0.87 -5.90
N GLN A 82 -8.48 -0.87 -6.86
CA GLN A 82 -9.78 -1.51 -6.69
C GLN A 82 -9.62 -3.03 -6.44
N ARG A 83 -8.79 -3.70 -7.23
CA ARG A 83 -8.49 -5.13 -7.05
C ARG A 83 -7.86 -5.41 -5.67
N LEU A 84 -6.93 -4.58 -5.23
CA LEU A 84 -6.30 -4.69 -3.91
C LEU A 84 -7.34 -4.58 -2.78
N LYS A 85 -8.27 -3.63 -2.90
CA LYS A 85 -9.38 -3.47 -1.95
C LYS A 85 -10.30 -4.68 -1.94
N GLU A 86 -10.68 -5.18 -3.11
CA GLU A 86 -11.52 -6.38 -3.24
C GLU A 86 -10.86 -7.62 -2.63
N ILE A 87 -9.58 -7.86 -2.93
CA ILE A 87 -8.80 -8.96 -2.34
C ILE A 87 -8.80 -8.84 -0.81
N THR A 88 -8.47 -7.66 -0.30
CA THR A 88 -8.38 -7.41 1.15
C THR A 88 -9.74 -7.60 1.82
N TYR A 89 -10.80 -7.04 1.26
CA TYR A 89 -12.16 -7.21 1.75
C TYR A 89 -12.57 -8.69 1.80
N GLN A 90 -12.31 -9.47 0.74
CA GLN A 90 -12.64 -10.89 0.72
C GLN A 90 -11.83 -11.68 1.75
N ASN A 91 -10.54 -11.39 1.91
CA ASN A 91 -9.72 -12.03 2.95
C ASN A 91 -10.25 -11.72 4.35
N THR A 92 -10.57 -10.46 4.64
CA THR A 92 -11.18 -10.04 5.90
C THR A 92 -12.53 -10.73 6.13
N LEU A 93 -13.38 -10.79 5.10
CA LEU A 93 -14.69 -11.43 5.17
C LEU A 93 -14.58 -12.94 5.47
N ASN A 94 -13.64 -13.62 4.82
CA ASN A 94 -13.39 -15.04 5.01
C ASN A 94 -12.88 -15.34 6.43
N LEU A 95 -11.97 -14.51 6.95
CA LEU A 95 -11.45 -14.63 8.32
C LEU A 95 -12.55 -14.48 9.38
N LEU A 96 -13.59 -13.70 9.08
CA LEU A 96 -14.73 -13.45 9.98
C LEU A 96 -15.95 -14.33 9.69
N GLY A 97 -15.79 -15.42 8.92
CA GLY A 97 -16.87 -16.36 8.64
C GLY A 97 -18.01 -15.78 7.80
N GLY A 98 -17.72 -14.81 6.94
CA GLY A 98 -18.69 -14.27 5.97
C GLY A 98 -19.53 -13.10 6.47
N LYS A 99 -19.28 -12.57 7.67
CA LYS A 99 -20.08 -11.48 8.23
C LYS A 99 -19.23 -10.41 8.92
N ILE A 100 -19.46 -9.15 8.53
CA ILE A 100 -18.95 -7.97 9.22
C ILE A 100 -20.12 -7.30 9.93
N SER A 101 -20.03 -7.16 11.26
CA SER A 101 -21.12 -6.63 12.10
C SER A 101 -20.94 -5.16 12.45
N VAL A 102 -19.70 -4.73 12.66
CA VAL A 102 -19.33 -3.39 13.10
C VAL A 102 -18.15 -2.90 12.24
N ILE A 103 -18.20 -1.64 11.86
CA ILE A 103 -17.12 -0.94 11.16
C ILE A 103 -16.72 0.26 12.00
N PHE A 104 -15.44 0.31 12.38
CA PHE A 104 -14.82 1.50 12.91
C PHE A 104 -14.18 2.28 11.76
N TYR A 105 -14.32 3.60 11.77
CA TYR A 105 -13.66 4.45 10.81
C TYR A 105 -13.04 5.67 11.50
N ASP A 106 -11.91 6.11 10.97
CA ASP A 106 -11.31 7.38 11.33
C ASP A 106 -10.89 8.12 10.05
N VAL A 107 -10.95 9.44 10.10
CA VAL A 107 -10.61 10.31 8.96
C VAL A 107 -9.53 11.28 9.40
N THR A 108 -8.34 11.11 8.83
CA THR A 108 -7.21 12.00 9.02
C THR A 108 -7.05 12.93 7.82
N THR A 109 -6.79 14.20 8.09
CA THR A 109 -6.49 15.19 7.04
C THR A 109 -4.98 15.30 6.84
N LEU A 110 -4.52 15.13 5.60
CA LEU A 110 -3.14 15.40 5.20
C LEU A 110 -3.12 16.71 4.42
N TYR A 111 -2.33 17.70 4.85
CA TYR A 111 -2.10 18.92 4.09
C TYR A 111 -0.78 18.84 3.31
N PHE A 112 -0.70 19.59 2.22
CA PHE A 112 0.51 19.75 1.44
C PHE A 112 1.01 21.18 1.57
N GLU A 113 2.33 21.36 1.71
CA GLU A 113 2.96 22.68 1.60
C GLU A 113 2.99 23.12 0.14
N SER A 114 1.81 23.45 -0.37
CA SER A 114 1.54 23.85 -1.75
C SER A 114 0.39 24.86 -1.73
N PHE A 115 0.22 25.58 -2.83
CA PHE A 115 -0.92 26.49 -3.03
C PHE A 115 -1.86 26.01 -4.13
N ASP A 116 -1.48 24.94 -4.84
CA ASP A 116 -2.22 24.43 -5.99
C ASP A 116 -3.14 23.29 -5.57
N SER A 117 -4.43 23.44 -5.84
CA SER A 117 -5.40 22.34 -5.74
C SER A 117 -5.39 21.50 -7.02
N ASP A 118 -5.77 20.23 -6.92
CA ASP A 118 -5.98 19.33 -8.05
C ASP A 118 -7.21 18.44 -7.83
N GLU A 119 -7.33 17.37 -8.61
CA GLU A 119 -8.44 16.42 -8.52
C GLU A 119 -8.52 15.73 -7.15
N LEU A 120 -7.39 15.54 -6.48
CA LEU A 120 -7.26 14.85 -5.19
C LEU A 120 -7.18 15.82 -4.01
N LYS A 121 -6.36 16.88 -4.10
CA LYS A 121 -6.14 17.84 -3.00
C LYS A 121 -6.90 19.15 -3.21
N LYS A 122 -7.62 19.61 -2.19
CA LYS A 122 -8.39 20.87 -2.24
C LYS A 122 -8.23 21.68 -0.97
N CYS A 123 -8.25 23.00 -1.07
CA CYS A 123 -8.28 23.87 0.11
C CYS A 123 -9.59 23.66 0.89
N GLY A 124 -9.49 23.68 2.23
CA GLY A 124 -10.60 23.39 3.10
C GLY A 124 -10.34 23.80 4.54
N PHE A 125 -11.28 23.46 5.44
CA PHE A 125 -11.14 23.76 6.85
C PHE A 125 -9.91 23.05 7.43
N SER A 126 -8.97 23.83 7.96
CA SER A 126 -7.73 23.35 8.56
C SER A 126 -7.77 23.63 10.05
N LYS A 127 -7.60 22.59 10.88
CA LYS A 127 -7.49 22.74 12.34
C LYS A 127 -6.21 23.49 12.76
N ASP A 128 -5.21 23.51 11.88
CA ASP A 128 -3.92 24.19 12.07
C ASP A 128 -3.88 25.58 11.41
N SER A 129 -5.05 26.14 11.08
CA SER A 129 -5.22 27.44 10.39
C SER A 129 -4.52 27.54 9.02
N LYS A 130 -4.17 26.42 8.38
CA LYS A 130 -3.57 26.36 7.05
C LYS A 130 -4.63 26.31 5.93
N HIS A 131 -5.57 27.26 5.93
CA HIS A 131 -6.73 27.27 5.02
C HIS A 131 -6.36 27.38 3.54
N ASN A 132 -5.22 28.00 3.24
CA ASN A 132 -4.73 28.18 1.88
C ASN A 132 -3.87 27.00 1.38
N GLN A 133 -3.70 25.98 2.21
CA GLN A 133 -2.97 24.77 1.83
C GLN A 133 -3.97 23.66 1.45
N PRO A 134 -3.81 23.06 0.27
CA PRO A 134 -4.68 22.00 -0.20
C PRO A 134 -4.48 20.74 0.65
N GLN A 135 -5.58 20.05 0.88
CA GLN A 135 -5.66 18.91 1.80
C GLN A 135 -6.27 17.70 1.09
N VAL A 136 -5.89 16.51 1.56
CA VAL A 136 -6.49 15.23 1.22
C VAL A 136 -7.06 14.61 2.49
N LEU A 137 -8.28 14.08 2.40
CA LEU A 137 -8.88 13.29 3.47
C LEU A 137 -8.51 11.82 3.26
N LEU A 138 -7.83 11.25 4.25
CA LEU A 138 -7.55 9.83 4.32
C LEU A 138 -8.53 9.19 5.30
N ALA A 139 -9.43 8.35 4.79
CA ALA A 139 -10.31 7.54 5.59
C ALA A 139 -9.76 6.11 5.70
N LEU A 140 -9.75 5.57 6.92
CA LEU A 140 -9.44 4.17 7.20
C LEU A 140 -10.68 3.52 7.80
N MET A 141 -11.00 2.32 7.34
CA MET A 141 -12.11 1.51 7.83
C MET A 141 -11.56 0.15 8.28
N VAL A 142 -12.00 -0.29 9.45
CA VAL A 142 -11.61 -1.59 10.01
C VAL A 142 -12.81 -2.28 10.65
N THR A 143 -12.74 -3.61 10.74
CA THR A 143 -13.71 -4.42 11.49
C THR A 143 -13.51 -4.26 13.00
N ALA A 144 -14.38 -4.88 13.80
CA ALA A 144 -14.23 -4.88 15.26
C ALA A 144 -12.91 -5.54 15.73
N GLU A 145 -12.39 -6.47 14.94
CA GLU A 145 -11.14 -7.20 15.15
C GLU A 145 -9.91 -6.43 14.63
N GLY A 146 -10.11 -5.23 14.06
CA GLY A 146 -9.04 -4.40 13.52
C GLY A 146 -8.58 -4.81 12.11
N LEU A 147 -9.34 -5.64 11.40
CA LEU A 147 -9.00 -6.05 10.03
C LEU A 147 -9.41 -4.95 9.02
N PRO A 148 -8.58 -4.64 8.02
CA PRO A 148 -8.88 -3.59 7.04
C PRO A 148 -10.05 -3.96 6.11
N LEU A 149 -10.80 -2.94 5.70
CA LEU A 149 -11.92 -3.00 4.74
C LEU A 149 -11.68 -2.11 3.51
#